data_AF-A0A2V0QXA4-F1
#
_entry.id   AF-A0A2V0QXA4-F1
#
_cell.length_a   1.000
_cell.length_b   1.000
_cell.length_c   1.000
_cell.angle_alpha   90.00
_cell.angle_beta   90.00
_cell.angle_gamma   90.00
#
_symmetry.space_group_name_H-M   'P 1'
#
loop_
_entity.id
_entity.type
_entity.pdbx_description
1 polymer ?
#
loop_
_entity_poly.entity_id
_entity_poly.type
_entity_poly.pdbx_seq_one_letter_code
_entity_poly.pdbx_strand_id
1 'polypeptide(L)'
;MQAKTLKSLIADHGVSFDAATIINALVKTGHAEVFQYPSTTGSGVMKSFKRLTDQAEAFGVNKASMGHPFKTEPKFFAETFADLLNVVVRQLQEETAAIAAARAGLEIA
;
A
#
# COMPACT_ATOMS: atom_id res chain seq x y z
N MET A 1 -19.81 2.72 1.96
CA MET A 1 -18.76 2.74 0.93
C MET A 1 -18.46 1.31 0.51
N GLN A 2 -18.47 1.04 -0.80
CA GLN A 2 -18.21 -0.30 -1.31
C GLN A 2 -16.70 -0.53 -1.41
N ALA A 3 -16.15 -1.38 -0.55
CA ALA A 3 -14.72 -1.70 -0.58
C ALA A 3 -14.41 -2.78 -1.65
N LYS A 4 -13.52 -2.44 -2.58
CA LYS A 4 -13.07 -3.27 -3.71
C LYS A 4 -11.59 -3.64 -3.58
N THR A 5 -11.09 -4.53 -4.43
CA THR A 5 -9.65 -4.80 -4.52
C THR A 5 -8.95 -3.70 -5.32
N LEU A 6 -7.65 -3.45 -5.08
CA LEU A 6 -6.88 -2.52 -5.92
C LEU A 6 -6.95 -2.90 -7.40
N LYS A 7 -6.84 -4.20 -7.72
CA LYS A 7 -6.93 -4.66 -9.12
C LYS A 7 -8.26 -4.26 -9.78
N SER A 8 -9.37 -4.35 -9.05
CA SER A 8 -10.68 -3.92 -9.55
C SER A 8 -10.72 -2.40 -9.77
N LEU A 9 -10.25 -1.61 -8.79
CA LEU A 9 -10.24 -0.14 -8.94
C LEU A 9 -9.31 0.30 -10.07
N ILE A 10 -8.16 -0.34 -10.23
CA ILE A 10 -7.22 -0.05 -11.33
C ILE A 10 -7.88 -0.34 -12.68
N ALA A 11 -8.56 -1.47 -12.82
CA ALA A 11 -9.28 -1.82 -14.05
C ALA A 11 -10.46 -0.87 -14.33
N ASP A 12 -11.22 -0.50 -13.30
CA ASP A 12 -12.38 0.39 -13.41
C ASP A 12 -11.96 1.81 -13.86
N HIS A 13 -10.76 2.27 -13.48
CA HIS A 13 -10.29 3.65 -13.71
C HIS A 13 -9.15 3.78 -14.74
N GLY A 14 -8.60 2.67 -15.24
CA GLY A 14 -7.55 2.68 -16.29
C GLY A 14 -6.25 3.37 -15.87
N VAL A 15 -5.88 3.28 -14.59
CA VAL A 15 -4.67 3.96 -14.07
C VAL A 15 -3.39 3.22 -14.47
N SER A 16 -2.28 3.96 -14.59
CA SER A 16 -0.98 3.45 -15.00
C SER A 16 -0.23 2.65 -13.92
N PHE A 17 -0.66 2.74 -12.66
CA PHE A 17 -0.05 2.00 -11.55
C PHE A 17 -0.62 0.59 -11.42
N ASP A 18 0.24 -0.37 -11.04
CA ASP A 18 -0.23 -1.68 -10.60
C ASP A 18 -0.50 -1.70 -9.08
N ALA A 19 -1.17 -2.76 -8.62
CA ALA A 19 -1.52 -2.91 -7.21
C ALA A 19 -0.29 -3.01 -6.30
N ALA A 20 0.82 -3.56 -6.80
CA ALA A 20 2.06 -3.71 -6.05
C ALA A 20 2.74 -2.35 -5.80
N THR A 21 2.76 -1.49 -6.81
CA THR A 21 3.30 -0.13 -6.78
C THR A 21 2.52 0.72 -5.79
N ILE A 22 1.19 0.70 -5.88
CA ILE A 22 0.31 1.42 -4.95
C ILE A 22 0.55 0.96 -3.51
N ILE A 23 0.50 -0.36 -3.24
CA ILE A 23 0.65 -0.84 -1.86
C ILE A 23 2.04 -0.56 -1.29
N ASN A 24 3.09 -0.59 -2.12
CA ASN A 24 4.45 -0.28 -1.67
C ASN A 24 4.59 1.20 -1.30
N ALA A 25 4.02 2.12 -2.08
CA ALA A 25 3.96 3.54 -1.74
C ALA A 25 3.17 3.78 -0.44
N LEU A 26 2.03 3.08 -0.25
CA LEU A 26 1.27 3.15 1.00
C LEU A 26 2.06 2.62 2.20
N VAL A 27 2.85 1.55 2.02
CA VAL A 27 3.73 1.06 3.09
C VAL A 27 4.80 2.10 3.45
N LYS A 28 5.43 2.71 2.44
CA LYS A 28 6.48 3.70 2.64
C LYS A 28 5.98 4.99 3.29
N THR A 29 4.74 5.37 3.02
CA THR A 29 4.07 6.54 3.59
C THR A 29 3.36 6.26 4.92
N GLY A 30 3.39 5.02 5.44
CA GLY A 30 2.76 4.67 6.72
C GLY A 30 1.26 4.38 6.67
N HIS A 31 0.63 4.47 5.49
CA HIS A 31 -0.80 4.16 5.27
C HIS A 31 -1.07 2.64 5.21
N ALA A 32 -0.05 1.84 4.97
CA ALA A 32 -0.10 0.39 5.06
C ALA A 32 1.13 -0.13 5.82
N GLU A 33 1.08 -1.39 6.26
CA GLU A 33 2.20 -2.03 6.92
C GLU A 33 2.34 -3.49 6.52
N VAL A 34 3.53 -4.04 6.70
CA VAL A 34 3.83 -5.47 6.55
C VAL A 34 3.72 -6.10 7.94
N PHE A 35 2.55 -6.63 8.28
CA PHE A 35 2.33 -7.30 9.55
C PHE A 35 2.98 -8.68 9.57
N GLN A 36 3.87 -8.92 10.53
CA GLN A 36 4.58 -10.19 10.72
C GLN A 36 3.95 -11.03 11.83
N TYR A 37 3.87 -12.33 11.62
CA TYR A 37 3.34 -13.27 12.60
C TYR A 37 4.02 -14.65 12.49
N PRO A 38 4.14 -15.38 13.61
CA PRO A 38 4.66 -16.74 13.59
C PRO A 38 3.68 -17.68 12.87
N SER A 39 4.20 -18.60 12.05
CA SER A 39 3.37 -19.58 11.36
C SER A 39 2.59 -20.45 12.37
N THR A 40 1.27 -20.51 12.21
CA THR A 40 0.39 -21.31 13.07
C THR A 40 0.43 -22.81 12.77
N THR A 41 1.21 -23.24 11.77
CA THR A 41 1.33 -24.65 11.34
C THR A 41 2.59 -25.34 11.88
N GLY A 42 3.21 -24.79 12.94
CA GLY A 42 4.35 -25.43 13.62
C GLY A 42 5.69 -25.36 12.90
N SER A 43 5.80 -24.68 11.77
CA SER A 43 7.05 -24.61 10.98
C SER A 43 8.11 -23.64 11.53
N GLY A 44 7.80 -22.85 12.57
CA GLY A 44 8.70 -21.81 13.10
C GLY A 44 8.98 -20.63 12.15
N VAL A 45 8.50 -20.69 10.91
CA VAL A 45 8.70 -19.64 9.89
C VAL A 45 7.85 -18.41 10.21
N MET A 46 8.47 -17.23 10.20
CA MET A 46 7.74 -15.96 10.24
C MET A 46 7.07 -15.73 8.89
N LYS A 47 5.75 -15.49 8.92
CA LYS A 47 4.96 -15.13 7.75
C LYS A 47 4.58 -13.65 7.84
N SER A 48 4.23 -13.05 6.72
CA SER A 48 3.74 -11.68 6.69
C SER A 48 2.54 -11.51 5.77
N PHE A 49 1.76 -10.47 6.01
CA PHE A 49 0.75 -9.96 5.10
C PHE A 49 0.71 -8.43 5.16
N LYS A 50 0.20 -7.79 4.10
CA LYS A 50 0.03 -6.34 4.06
C LYS A 50 -1.37 -5.98 4.57
N ARG A 51 -1.48 -4.95 5.41
CA ARG A 51 -2.75 -4.40 5.90
C ARG A 51 -2.71 -2.87 5.95
N LEU A 52 -3.88 -2.23 5.92
CA LEU A 52 -4.01 -0.78 6.14
C LEU A 52 -3.76 -0.45 7.61
N THR A 53 -3.14 0.71 7.86
CA THR A 53 -3.03 1.30 9.20
C THR A 53 -4.21 2.24 9.45
N ASP A 54 -4.32 2.78 10.65
CA ASP A 54 -5.37 3.73 11.02
C ASP A 54 -5.32 5.01 10.16
N GLN A 55 -4.13 5.39 9.65
CA GLN A 55 -3.98 6.54 8.74
C GLN A 55 -4.71 6.35 7.39
N ALA A 56 -5.04 5.12 7.03
CA ALA A 56 -5.71 4.78 5.78
C ALA A 56 -7.18 4.39 5.96
N GLU A 57 -7.79 4.65 7.13
CA GLU A 57 -9.21 4.36 7.38
C GLU A 57 -10.13 5.05 6.36
N ALA A 58 -9.75 6.25 5.90
CA ALA A 58 -10.48 7.00 4.88
C ALA A 58 -10.39 6.35 3.50
N PHE A 59 -9.35 5.56 3.23
CA PHE A 59 -9.11 4.96 1.92
C PHE A 59 -9.65 3.54 1.79
N GLY A 60 -9.93 2.87 2.90
CA GLY A 60 -10.36 1.49 2.86
C GLY A 60 -10.48 0.82 4.21
N VAL A 61 -10.69 -0.49 4.16
CA VAL A 61 -10.87 -1.36 5.33
C VAL A 61 -10.08 -2.65 5.17
N ASN A 62 -9.60 -3.14 6.29
CA ASN A 62 -9.03 -4.48 6.39
C ASN A 62 -10.17 -5.51 6.53
N LYS A 63 -10.42 -6.32 5.50
CA LYS A 63 -11.41 -7.41 5.58
C LYS A 63 -10.76 -8.71 6.01
N ALA A 64 -11.42 -9.47 6.86
CA ALA A 64 -10.94 -10.78 7.28
C ALA A 64 -10.72 -11.71 6.07
N SER A 65 -9.55 -12.34 6.02
CA SER A 65 -9.25 -13.37 5.03
C SER A 65 -9.83 -14.72 5.46
N MET A 66 -10.25 -15.53 4.48
CA MET A 66 -10.71 -16.89 4.75
C MET A 66 -9.55 -17.72 5.33
N GLY A 67 -9.79 -18.39 6.46
CA GLY A 67 -8.89 -19.41 7.01
C GLY A 67 -7.99 -19.00 8.18
N HIS A 68 -7.94 -17.73 8.59
CA HIS A 68 -7.26 -17.33 9.83
C HIS A 68 -7.97 -16.15 10.52
N PRO A 69 -8.23 -16.21 11.84
CA PRO A 69 -9.05 -15.21 12.54
C PRO A 69 -8.42 -13.81 12.60
N PHE A 70 -7.09 -13.71 12.48
CA PHE A 70 -6.36 -12.45 12.57
C PHE A 70 -5.85 -11.92 11.22
N LYS A 71 -5.94 -12.73 10.14
CA LYS A 71 -5.46 -12.28 8.83
C LYS A 71 -6.49 -11.39 8.18
N THR A 72 -6.02 -10.29 7.65
CA THR A 72 -6.84 -9.36 6.90
C THR A 72 -6.22 -9.05 5.56
N GLU A 73 -7.07 -8.65 4.63
CA GLU A 73 -6.70 -8.12 3.33
C GLU A 73 -7.23 -6.70 3.19
N PRO A 74 -6.40 -5.77 2.71
CA PRO A 74 -6.82 -4.41 2.45
C PRO A 74 -7.80 -4.40 1.28
N LYS A 75 -8.97 -3.80 1.49
CA LYS A 75 -9.95 -3.44 0.45
C LYS A 75 -10.11 -1.93 0.49
N PHE A 76 -10.33 -1.33 -0.67
CA PHE A 76 -10.23 0.11 -0.88
C PHE A 76 -11.56 0.66 -1.34
N PHE A 77 -11.91 1.85 -0.89
CA PHE A 77 -13.13 2.53 -1.29
C PHE A 77 -12.95 3.17 -2.67
N ALA A 78 -13.98 3.07 -3.51
CA ALA A 78 -13.96 3.67 -4.84
C ALA A 78 -14.03 5.20 -4.74
N GLU A 79 -14.78 5.69 -3.77
CA GLU A 79 -15.10 7.10 -3.55
C GLU A 79 -13.85 7.94 -3.23
N THR A 80 -12.86 7.36 -2.56
CA THR A 80 -11.61 8.01 -2.14
C THR A 80 -10.40 7.47 -2.90
N PHE A 81 -10.61 6.74 -4.00
CA PHE A 81 -9.50 6.13 -4.74
C PHE A 81 -8.58 7.17 -5.36
N ALA A 82 -9.13 8.29 -5.85
CA ALA A 82 -8.33 9.40 -6.37
C ALA A 82 -7.44 10.02 -5.28
N ASP A 83 -7.96 10.20 -4.07
CA ASP A 83 -7.18 10.75 -2.94
C ASP A 83 -6.05 9.81 -2.51
N LEU A 84 -6.32 8.50 -2.51
CA LEU A 84 -5.28 7.50 -2.30
C LEU A 84 -4.19 7.59 -3.39
N LEU A 85 -4.56 7.78 -4.66
CA LEU A 85 -3.58 7.95 -5.73
C LEU A 85 -2.76 9.24 -5.57
N ASN A 86 -3.33 10.31 -5.02
CA ASN A 86 -2.59 11.52 -4.70
C ASN A 86 -1.48 11.25 -3.67
N VAL A 87 -1.71 10.37 -2.69
CA VAL A 87 -0.67 9.92 -1.75
C VAL A 87 0.46 9.21 -2.51
N VAL A 88 0.11 8.30 -3.44
CA VAL A 88 1.09 7.55 -4.24
C VAL A 88 1.92 8.47 -5.13
N VAL A 89 1.27 9.40 -5.84
CA VAL A 89 1.93 10.37 -6.72
C VAL A 89 2.86 11.29 -5.94
N ARG A 90 2.41 11.78 -4.78
CA ARG A 90 3.24 12.63 -3.91
C ARG A 90 4.49 11.88 -3.44
N GLN A 91 4.36 10.64 -2.99
CA GLN A 91 5.51 9.82 -2.60
C GLN A 91 6.50 9.65 -3.75
N LEU A 92 6.01 9.40 -4.97
CA LEU A 92 6.87 9.28 -6.16
C LEU A 92 7.56 10.62 -6.48
N GLN A 93 6.86 11.74 -6.40
CA GLN A 93 7.45 13.08 -6.60
C GLN A 93 8.58 13.33 -5.60
N GLU A 94 8.36 13.04 -4.31
CA GLU A 94 9.37 13.17 -3.25
C GLU A 94 10.61 12.30 -3.53
N GLU A 95 10.41 11.06 -4.00
CA GLU A 95 11.50 10.16 -4.39
C GLU A 95 12.29 10.69 -5.59
N THR A 96 11.61 11.13 -6.64
CA THR A 96 12.29 11.68 -7.83
C THR A 96 13.06 12.96 -7.50
N ALA A 97 12.50 13.82 -6.64
CA ALA A 97 13.18 15.02 -6.17
C ALA A 97 14.44 14.68 -5.36
N ALA A 98 14.38 13.68 -4.47
CA ALA A 98 15.53 13.21 -3.71
C ALA A 98 16.64 12.64 -4.62
N ILE A 99 16.28 11.87 -5.65
CA ILE A 99 17.24 11.33 -6.63
C ILE A 99 17.88 12.47 -7.44
N ALA A 100 17.10 13.45 -7.87
CA ALA A 100 17.61 14.60 -8.62
C ALA A 100 18.57 15.46 -7.77
N ALA A 101 18.23 15.71 -6.50
CA ALA A 101 19.10 16.42 -5.56
C ALA A 101 20.40 15.67 -5.29
N ALA A 102 20.35 14.34 -5.14
CA ALA A 102 21.55 13.52 -4.97
C ALA A 102 22.47 13.59 -6.20
N ARG A 103 21.92 13.63 -7.42
CA ARG A 103 22.72 13.83 -8.64
C ARG A 103 23.41 15.19 -8.65
N ALA A 104 22.70 16.26 -8.32
CA ALA A 104 23.27 17.61 -8.29
C ALA A 104 24.37 17.75 -7.23
N GLY A 105 24.26 17.05 -6.09
CA GLY A 105 25.30 17.06 -5.04
C GLY A 105 26.59 16.30 -5.42
N LEU A 106 26.53 15.36 -6.37
CA LEU A 106 27.70 14.63 -6.89
C LEU A 106 28.47 15.40 -7.97
N GLU A 107 27.87 16.43 -8.58
CA GLU A 107 28.51 17.27 -9.61
C GLU A 107 29.37 18.39 -9.01
N ILE A 108 29.38 18.58 -7.69
CA ILE A 108 30.12 19.65 -6.98
C ILE A 108 31.26 19.09 -6.10
N ALA A 109 31.66 17.83 -6.30
CA ALA A 109 32.75 17.17 -5.57
C ALA A 109 33.97 16.91 -6.47
#